data_AF-A0A2U8FF95-F1
#
_entry.id   AF-A0A2U8FF95-F1
#
_cell.length_a   1.000
_cell.length_b   1.000
_cell.length_c   1.000
_cell.angle_alpha   90.00
_cell.angle_beta   90.00
_cell.angle_gamma   90.00
#
_symmetry.space_group_name_H-M   'P 1'
#
loop_
_entity.id
_entity.type
_entity.pdbx_description
1 polymer ?
#
loop_
_entity_poly.entity_id
_entity_poly.type
_entity_poly.pdbx_seq_one_letter_code
_entity_poly.pdbx_strand_id
1 'polypeptide(L)'
;MNKILFDTSSLIAFVRYYLPFDKKGELQRFLSEGFNQKEFLLIKEVENECKSVSQGLVFENFLKPHNLIATPFNEIITDKLHREVDNNFIISYAK
;
A
#
# COMPACT_ATOMS: atom_id res chain seq x y z
N MET A 1 -6.28 13.45 -9.28
CA MET A 1 -6.68 13.13 -7.90
C MET A 1 -5.46 12.63 -7.18
N ASN A 2 -5.17 13.12 -5.97
CA ASN A 2 -3.99 12.70 -5.21
C ASN A 2 -4.23 11.28 -4.71
N LYS A 3 -3.34 10.34 -5.04
CA LYS A 3 -3.35 8.97 -4.49
C LYS A 3 -2.54 8.96 -3.19
N ILE A 4 -2.99 8.22 -2.17
CA ILE A 4 -2.32 8.14 -0.87
C ILE A 4 -1.61 6.79 -0.76
N LEU A 5 -0.29 6.78 -0.57
CA LEU A 5 0.47 5.57 -0.34
C LEU A 5 0.49 5.23 1.16
N PHE A 6 0.14 3.98 1.49
CA PHE A 6 0.27 3.47 2.86
C PHE A 6 1.56 2.69 3.02
N ASP A 7 2.26 2.96 4.10
CA ASP A 7 3.44 2.21 4.54
C ASP A 7 3.06 1.14 5.57
N THR A 8 3.99 0.22 5.84
CA THR A 8 3.78 -0.85 6.83
C THR A 8 3.52 -0.29 8.23
N SER A 9 4.19 0.79 8.62
CA SER A 9 4.10 1.33 9.98
C SER A 9 2.72 1.94 10.28
N SER A 10 2.13 2.68 9.34
CA SER A 10 0.77 3.21 9.49
C SER A 10 -0.28 2.11 9.59
N LEU A 11 -0.15 1.03 8.81
CA LEU A 11 -1.05 -0.12 8.88
C LEU A 11 -0.90 -0.91 10.19
N ILE A 12 0.32 -1.06 10.71
CA ILE A 12 0.55 -1.63 12.04
C ILE A 12 -0.11 -0.77 13.10
N ALA A 13 0.06 0.55 13.03
CA ALA A 13 -0.56 1.47 13.97
C ALA A 13 -2.08 1.35 13.93
N PHE A 14 -2.67 1.31 12.73
CA PHE A 14 -4.10 1.04 12.52
C PHE A 14 -4.56 -0.21 13.27
N VAL A 15 -3.95 -1.36 12.99
CA VAL A 15 -4.40 -2.63 13.59
C VAL A 15 -4.14 -2.69 15.10
N ARG A 16 -3.01 -2.16 15.59
CA ARG A 16 -2.66 -2.22 17.02
C ARG A 16 -3.43 -1.24 17.88
N TYR A 17 -3.57 0.00 17.41
CA TYR A 17 -3.94 1.11 18.26
C TYR A 17 -5.29 1.72 17.91
N TYR A 18 -5.81 1.51 16.71
CA TYR A 18 -7.09 2.12 16.29
C TYR A 18 -8.19 1.08 16.14
N LEU A 19 -7.91 -0.05 15.50
CA LEU A 19 -8.87 -1.12 15.27
C LEU A 19 -9.56 -1.63 16.57
N PRO A 20 -8.86 -1.80 17.71
CA PRO A 20 -9.53 -2.22 18.95
C PRO A 20 -10.58 -1.24 19.49
N PHE A 21 -10.46 0.04 19.11
CA PHE A 21 -11.37 1.12 19.53
C PHE A 21 -12.40 1.46 18.44
N ASP A 22 -12.26 0.94 17.23
CA ASP A 22 -13.19 1.14 16.12
C ASP A 22 -14.45 0.25 16.27
N LYS A 23 -15.21 0.49 17.35
CA LYS A 23 -16.36 -0.36 17.74
C LYS A 23 -17.45 -0.42 16.67
N LYS A 24 -17.54 0.59 15.81
CA LYS A 24 -18.52 0.68 14.72
C LYS A 24 -17.93 0.25 13.36
N GLY A 25 -16.63 -0.05 13.29
CA GLY A 25 -15.94 -0.39 12.05
C GLY A 25 -15.86 0.79 11.06
N GLU A 26 -16.00 2.03 11.52
CA GLU A 26 -16.06 3.20 10.65
C GLU A 26 -14.70 3.47 9.99
N LEU A 27 -13.61 3.40 10.76
CA LEU A 27 -12.25 3.58 10.25
C LEU A 27 -11.81 2.40 9.38
N GLN A 28 -12.13 1.17 9.80
CA GLN A 28 -11.87 -0.03 9.02
C GLN A 28 -12.57 0.01 7.65
N ARG A 29 -13.84 0.43 7.63
CA ARG A 29 -14.59 0.61 6.39
C ARG A 29 -13.99 1.70 5.52
N PHE A 30 -13.69 2.88 6.09
CA PHE A 30 -13.04 3.97 5.35
C PHE A 30 -11.75 3.52 4.66
N LEU A 31 -10.87 2.81 5.38
CA LEU A 31 -9.61 2.32 4.82
C LEU A 31 -9.86 1.27 3.73
N SER A 32 -10.68 0.26 4.00
CA SER A 32 -10.93 -0.82 3.02
C SER A 32 -11.62 -0.30 1.75
N GLU A 33 -12.58 0.62 1.87
CA GLU A 33 -13.22 1.30 0.74
C GLU A 33 -12.21 2.13 -0.06
N GLY A 34 -11.34 2.90 0.59
CA GLY A 34 -10.31 3.69 -0.09
C GLY A 34 -9.30 2.84 -0.87
N PHE A 35 -8.92 1.67 -0.36
CA PHE A 35 -8.09 0.71 -1.12
C PHE A 35 -8.84 0.12 -2.31
N ASN A 36 -10.11 -0.25 -2.13
CA ASN A 36 -10.95 -0.82 -3.20
C ASN A 36 -11.20 0.19 -4.33
N GLN A 37 -11.35 1.47 -3.99
CA GLN A 37 -11.53 2.56 -4.94
C GLN A 37 -10.22 3.03 -5.61
N LYS A 38 -9.07 2.44 -5.24
CA LYS A 38 -7.73 2.82 -5.72
C LYS A 38 -7.33 4.26 -5.38
N GLU A 39 -7.98 4.87 -4.39
CA GLU A 39 -7.56 6.15 -3.79
C GLU A 39 -6.37 5.93 -2.86
N PHE A 40 -6.39 4.80 -2.14
CA PHE A 40 -5.29 4.34 -1.30
C PHE A 40 -4.50 3.27 -2.03
N LEU A 41 -3.18 3.42 -2.00
CA LEU A 41 -2.23 2.55 -2.66
C LEU A 41 -1.54 1.66 -1.64
N LEU A 42 -1.52 0.38 -1.97
CA LEU A 42 -0.71 -0.63 -1.30
C LEU A 42 0.30 -1.15 -2.32
N ILE A 43 1.59 -0.92 -2.13
CA ILE A 43 2.60 -1.50 -3.02
C ILE A 43 2.90 -2.95 -2.64
N LYS A 44 3.41 -3.72 -3.60
CA LYS A 44 3.70 -5.14 -3.39
C LYS A 44 4.66 -5.39 -2.23
N GLU A 45 5.65 -4.51 -2.06
CA GLU A 45 6.63 -4.65 -1.00
C GLU A 45 6.04 -4.42 0.39
N VAL A 46 5.15 -3.43 0.54
CA VAL A 46 4.40 -3.20 1.80
C VAL A 46 3.48 -4.38 2.09
N GLU A 47 2.79 -4.94 1.08
CA GLU A 47 1.98 -6.15 1.25
C GLU A 47 2.82 -7.34 1.74
N ASN A 48 4.03 -7.52 1.19
CA ASN A 48 4.95 -8.58 1.59
C ASN A 48 5.48 -8.38 3.01
N GLU A 49 5.88 -7.16 3.35
CA GLU A 49 6.34 -6.82 4.70
C GLU A 49 5.23 -7.05 5.73
N CYS A 50 3.98 -6.70 5.41
CA CYS A 50 2.81 -6.95 6.27
C CYS A 50 2.55 -8.43 6.58
N LYS A 51 3.07 -9.37 5.76
CA LYS A 51 2.95 -10.82 6.00
C LYS A 51 3.96 -11.33 7.03
N SER A 52 5.11 -10.68 7.17
CA SER A 52 6.21 -11.13 8.05
C SER A 52 6.31 -10.31 9.33
N VAL A 53 6.12 -8.99 9.23
CA VAL A 53 6.29 -8.07 10.36
C VAL A 53 5.17 -8.27 11.38
N SER A 54 5.56 -8.18 12.66
CA SER A 54 4.63 -8.33 13.78
C SER A 54 3.83 -9.64 13.74
N GLN A 55 4.45 -10.73 13.27
CA GLN A 55 3.80 -12.04 13.12
C GLN A 55 2.59 -12.02 12.17
N GLY A 56 2.66 -11.19 11.11
CA GLY A 56 1.58 -11.10 10.12
C GLY A 56 0.35 -10.36 10.62
N LEU A 57 0.46 -9.56 11.69
CA LEU A 57 -0.66 -8.90 12.36
C LEU A 57 -1.55 -8.12 11.37
N VAL A 58 -0.95 -7.30 10.51
CA VAL A 58 -1.68 -6.50 9.52
C VAL A 58 -2.33 -7.40 8.46
N PHE A 59 -1.58 -8.39 7.98
CA PHE A 59 -2.08 -9.31 6.96
C PHE A 59 -3.31 -10.08 7.45
N GLU A 60 -3.24 -10.66 8.64
CA GLU A 60 -4.31 -11.52 9.17
C GLU A 60 -5.53 -10.73 9.68
N ASN A 61 -5.35 -9.52 10.22
CA ASN A 61 -6.46 -8.77 10.84
C ASN A 61 -7.08 -7.71 9.91
N PHE A 62 -6.42 -7.35 8.81
CA PHE A 62 -6.92 -6.32 7.90
C PHE A 62 -6.87 -6.72 6.43
N LEU A 63 -5.70 -7.05 5.86
CA LEU A 63 -5.59 -7.26 4.42
C LEU A 63 -6.36 -8.49 3.92
N LYS A 64 -6.13 -9.66 4.54
CA LYS A 64 -6.74 -10.93 4.15
C LYS A 64 -8.26 -10.96 4.37
N PRO A 65 -8.82 -10.49 5.51
CA PRO A 65 -10.27 -10.46 5.70
C PRO A 65 -11.03 -9.59 4.69
N HIS A 66 -10.39 -8.54 4.17
CA HIS A 66 -11.00 -7.60 3.22
C HIS A 66 -10.57 -7.84 1.77
N ASN A 67 -9.85 -8.94 1.49
CA ASN A 67 -9.30 -9.28 0.18
C ASN A 67 -8.51 -8.12 -0.48
N LEU A 68 -7.81 -7.34 0.34
CA LEU A 68 -7.00 -6.23 -0.15
C LEU A 68 -5.70 -6.76 -0.75
N ILE A 69 -5.48 -6.43 -2.02
CA ILE A 69 -4.29 -6.82 -2.78
C ILE A 69 -3.48 -5.58 -3.14
N ALA A 70 -2.18 -5.78 -3.34
CA ALA A 70 -1.32 -4.71 -3.82
C ALA A 70 -1.82 -4.12 -5.14
N THR A 71 -1.74 -2.80 -5.24
CA THR A 71 -1.99 -2.08 -6.48
C THR A 71 -0.94 -2.48 -7.52
N PRO A 72 -1.36 -2.88 -8.73
CA PRO A 72 -0.45 -3.17 -9.84
C PRO A 72 0.52 -2.02 -10.14
N PHE A 73 1.77 -2.35 -10.44
CA PHE A 73 2.85 -1.36 -10.66
C PHE A 73 2.52 -0.36 -11.78
N ASN A 74 1.89 -0.82 -12.87
CA ASN A 74 1.47 -0.01 -14.00
C ASN A 74 0.39 1.03 -13.66
N GLU A 75 -0.33 0.88 -12.55
CA GLU A 75 -1.29 1.88 -12.06
C GLU A 75 -0.61 2.98 -11.22
N ILE A 76 0.64 2.77 -10.82
CA ILE A 76 1.44 3.67 -9.97
C ILE A 76 2.44 4.43 -10.84
N ILE A 77 3.23 3.71 -11.64
CA ILE A 77 4.23 4.27 -12.55
C ILE A 77 3.76 4.05 -13.97
N THR A 78 3.52 5.14 -14.69
CA THR A 78 3.19 5.08 -16.12
C THR A 78 4.44 4.79 -16.94
N ASP A 79 4.28 4.17 -18.12
CA ASP A 79 5.38 3.96 -19.07
C ASP A 79 6.08 5.27 -19.44
N LYS A 80 5.33 6.39 -19.45
CA LYS A 80 5.91 7.72 -19.67
C LYS A 80 6.90 8.06 -18.57
N LEU A 81 6.49 7.95 -17.30
CA LEU A 81 7.35 8.24 -16.16
C LEU A 81 8.56 7.29 -16.13
N HIS A 82 8.36 6.01 -16.44
CA HIS A 82 9.47 5.05 -16.54
C HIS A 82 10.50 5.49 -17.59
N ARG A 83 10.05 5.87 -18.80
CA ARG A 83 10.93 6.42 -19.84
C ARG A 83 11.61 7.72 -19.42
N GLU A 84 10.92 8.58 -18.68
CA GLU A 84 11.52 9.81 -18.15
C GLU A 84 12.61 9.50 -17.12
N VAL A 85 12.43 8.48 -16.27
CA VAL A 85 13.48 8.04 -15.34
C VAL A 85 14.68 7.50 -16.12
N ASP A 86 14.44 6.60 -17.08
CA ASP A 86 15.52 6.01 -17.88
C ASP A 86 16.31 7.09 -18.63
N ASN A 87 15.63 8.03 -19.30
CA ASN A 87 16.29 9.07 -20.10
C ASN A 87 17.08 10.08 -19.26
N ASN A 88 16.66 10.37 -18.03
CA ASN A 88 17.27 11.41 -17.20
C ASN A 88 18.27 10.89 -16.17
N PHE A 89 18.17 9.61 -15.78
CA PHE A 89 18.97 9.05 -14.68
C PHE A 89 19.83 7.84 -15.09
N ILE A 90 19.75 7.34 -16.33
CA ILE A 90 20.75 6.41 -16.83
C ILE A 90 22.09 7.14 -16.94
N ILE A 91 23.07 6.67 -16.18
CA ILE A 91 24.47 7.02 -16.41
C ILE A 91 24.90 6.21 -17.64
N SER A 92 24.96 6.86 -18.80
CA SER A 92 25.58 6.26 -19.97
C SER A 92 27.08 6.13 -19.69
N TYR A 93 27.57 4.89 -19.49
CA TYR A 93 29.00 4.62 -19.51
C TYR A 93 29.49 4.97 -20.92
N ALA A 94 30.07 6.16 -21.08
CA ALA A 94 30.81 6.49 -22.29
C ALA A 94 31.96 5.47 -22.40
N LYS A 95 32.07 4.84 -23.57
CA LYS A 95 33.12 3.87 -23.91
C LYS A 95 34.51 4.43 -23.66
#